data_AF-A0A8T1SN65-F1
#
_entry.id   AF-A0A8T1SN65-F1
#
_cell.length_a   1.000
_cell.length_b   1.000
_cell.length_c   1.000
_cell.angle_alpha   90.00
_cell.angle_beta   90.00
_cell.angle_gamma   90.00
#
_symmetry.space_group_name_H-M   'P 1'
#
loop_
_entity.id
_entity.type
_entity.pdbx_description
1 polymer ?
#
loop_
_entity_poly.entity_id
_entity_poly.type
_entity_poly.pdbx_seq_one_letter_code
_entity_poly.pdbx_strand_id
1 'polypeptide(L)'
;LKDIGPSENVIVRAPQYFKDLFGILEKERKKTIANYLVWRMVYSRIFNLSRRFQYKWLEFSRVIQGTTSLLPQWDKCVNFVEGALPYVLGRMFVDVHFQEDKREMMAELTEGIRWAFIDMLEKENDWMDA
;
A
#
# COMPACT_ATOMS: atom_id res chain seq x y z
N LEU A 1 -5.03 14.99 24.17
CA LEU A 1 -5.02 15.25 22.70
C LEU A 1 -4.98 16.75 22.52
N LYS A 2 -4.14 17.28 21.63
CA LYS A 2 -4.08 18.73 21.36
C LYS A 2 -5.31 19.09 20.54
N ASP A 3 -6.03 20.14 20.93
CA ASP A 3 -7.19 20.60 20.17
C ASP A 3 -6.77 21.13 18.80
N ILE A 4 -7.44 20.66 17.75
CA ILE A 4 -7.22 21.10 16.37
C ILE A 4 -8.14 22.28 16.11
N GLY A 5 -7.56 23.48 16.03
CA GLY A 5 -8.27 24.71 15.72
C GLY A 5 -8.41 24.99 14.22
N PRO A 6 -9.22 25.99 13.82
CA PRO A 6 -9.41 26.35 12.41
C PRO A 6 -8.13 26.80 11.68
N SER A 7 -7.10 27.22 12.42
CA SER A 7 -5.80 27.66 11.89
C SER A 7 -4.77 26.52 11.76
N GLU A 8 -5.17 25.27 11.98
CA GLU A 8 -4.26 24.14 11.85
C GLU A 8 -3.82 23.97 10.39
N ASN A 9 -2.51 23.87 10.16
CA ASN A 9 -1.97 23.67 8.83
C ASN A 9 -2.21 22.23 8.36
N VAL A 10 -2.76 22.06 7.16
CA VAL A 10 -3.02 20.75 6.55
C VAL A 10 -2.43 20.71 5.14
N ILE A 11 -1.71 19.64 4.82
CA ILE A 11 -1.16 19.42 3.48
C ILE A 11 -2.24 18.78 2.59
N VAL A 12 -2.73 19.53 1.60
CA VAL A 12 -3.70 19.04 0.62
C VAL A 12 -2.98 18.56 -0.64
N ARG A 13 -2.77 17.24 -0.75
CA ARG A 13 -2.04 16.63 -1.89
C ARG A 13 -2.80 16.65 -3.21
N ALA A 14 -4.13 16.67 -3.18
CA ALA A 14 -4.99 16.60 -4.36
C ALA A 14 -6.10 17.67 -4.32
N PRO A 15 -5.76 18.96 -4.46
CA PRO A 15 -6.72 20.05 -4.26
C PRO A 15 -7.88 20.02 -5.26
N GLN A 16 -7.64 19.64 -6.51
CA GLN A 16 -8.70 19.55 -7.52
C GLN A 16 -9.71 18.45 -7.21
N TYR A 17 -9.25 17.28 -6.75
CA TYR A 17 -10.12 16.18 -6.32
C TYR A 17 -11.14 16.64 -5.26
N PHE A 18 -10.70 17.41 -4.26
CA PHE A 18 -11.61 17.88 -3.21
C PHE A 18 -12.63 18.89 -3.73
N LYS A 19 -12.24 19.80 -4.63
CA LYS A 19 -13.17 20.73 -5.28
C LYS A 19 -14.29 19.97 -6.01
N ASP A 20 -13.91 18.98 -6.82
CA ASP A 20 -14.87 18.20 -7.60
C ASP A 20 -15.72 17.29 -6.69
N LEU A 21 -15.11 16.71 -5.65
CA LEU A 21 -15.81 15.91 -4.65
C LEU A 21 -16.90 16.73 -3.96
N PHE A 22 -16.62 17.95 -3.50
CA PHE A 22 -17.64 18.81 -2.87
C PHE A 22 -18.77 19.13 -3.85
N GLY A 23 -18.45 19.38 -5.12
CA GLY A 23 -19.47 19.53 -6.16
C GLY A 23 -20.36 18.29 -6.36
N ILE A 24 -19.80 17.09 -6.27
CA ILE A 24 -20.57 15.83 -6.33
C ILE A 24 -21.43 15.68 -5.08
N LEU A 25 -20.87 15.93 -3.89
CA LEU A 25 -21.58 15.76 -2.61
C LEU A 25 -22.80 16.70 -2.49
N GLU A 26 -22.73 17.90 -3.07
CA GLU A 26 -23.84 18.84 -3.10
C GLU A 26 -24.95 18.45 -4.10
N LYS A 27 -24.56 17.88 -5.25
CA LYS A 27 -25.50 17.55 -6.34
C LYS A 27 -26.16 16.18 -6.19
N GLU A 28 -25.43 15.21 -5.65
CA GLU A 28 -25.90 13.83 -5.59
C GLU A 28 -26.88 13.57 -4.44
N ARG A 29 -27.76 12.59 -4.65
CA ARG A 29 -28.70 12.19 -3.59
C ARG A 29 -27.94 11.58 -2.43
N LYS A 30 -28.27 11.98 -1.20
CA LYS A 30 -27.72 11.40 0.05
C LYS A 30 -27.76 9.87 0.07
N LYS A 31 -28.82 9.25 -0.46
CA LYS A 31 -28.95 7.79 -0.57
C LYS A 31 -27.90 7.17 -1.50
N THR A 32 -27.58 7.81 -2.63
CA THR A 32 -26.54 7.33 -3.57
C THR A 32 -25.18 7.34 -2.87
N ILE A 33 -24.84 8.45 -2.20
CA ILE A 33 -23.58 8.61 -1.46
C ILE A 33 -23.49 7.56 -0.35
N ALA A 34 -24.54 7.40 0.45
CA ALA A 34 -24.58 6.40 1.53
C ALA A 34 -24.40 4.96 1.01
N ASN A 35 -25.10 4.59 -0.07
CA ASN A 35 -24.94 3.28 -0.69
C ASN A 35 -23.51 3.04 -1.18
N TYR A 36 -22.87 4.06 -1.79
CA TYR A 36 -21.49 3.97 -2.20
C TYR A 36 -20.54 3.75 -1.01
N LEU A 37 -20.67 4.55 0.06
CA LEU A 37 -19.83 4.42 1.25
C LEU A 37 -19.98 3.04 1.92
N VAL A 38 -21.23 2.55 2.06
CA VAL A 38 -21.51 1.20 2.57
C VAL A 38 -20.87 0.15 1.68
N TRP A 39 -21.00 0.26 0.36
CA TRP A 39 -20.35 -0.66 -0.56
C TRP A 39 -18.82 -0.66 -0.42
N ARG A 40 -18.17 0.50 -0.29
CA ARG A 40 -16.72 0.59 -0.07
C ARG A 40 -16.30 -0.12 1.22
N MET A 41 -17.07 0.02 2.29
CA MET A 41 -16.84 -0.68 3.54
C MET A 41 -17.00 -2.19 3.37
N VAL A 42 -18.11 -2.65 2.78
CA VAL A 42 -18.35 -4.07 2.51
C VAL A 42 -17.21 -4.66 1.68
N TYR A 43 -16.84 -4.00 0.58
CA TYR A 43 -15.77 -4.42 -0.31
C TYR A 43 -14.44 -4.61 0.44
N SER A 44 -14.06 -3.69 1.33
CA SER A 44 -12.84 -3.81 2.16
C SER A 44 -12.86 -4.95 3.17
N ARG A 45 -14.02 -5.51 3.49
CA ARG A 45 -14.21 -6.56 4.51
C ARG A 45 -14.59 -7.92 3.94
N ILE A 46 -14.83 -8.02 2.63
CA ILE A 46 -15.24 -9.25 1.93
C ILE A 46 -14.39 -10.46 2.33
N PHE A 47 -13.07 -10.30 2.43
CA PHE A 47 -12.15 -11.40 2.74
C PHE A 47 -12.26 -11.93 4.17
N ASN A 48 -12.86 -11.16 5.08
CA ASN A 48 -13.11 -11.56 6.46
C ASN A 48 -14.48 -12.24 6.64
N LEU A 49 -15.27 -12.33 5.57
CA LEU A 49 -16.60 -12.94 5.60
C LEU A 49 -16.57 -14.39 5.12
N SER A 50 -17.70 -15.08 5.25
CA SER A 50 -17.86 -16.48 4.83
C SER A 50 -17.61 -16.68 3.34
N ARG A 51 -17.32 -17.94 2.95
CA ARG A 51 -16.94 -18.32 1.57
C ARG A 51 -17.90 -17.79 0.49
N ARG A 52 -19.20 -17.67 0.79
CA ARG A 52 -20.19 -17.13 -0.17
C ARG A 52 -19.81 -15.73 -0.69
N PHE A 53 -19.28 -14.86 0.18
CA PHE A 53 -18.87 -13.51 -0.20
C PHE A 53 -17.54 -13.53 -0.97
N GLN A 54 -16.62 -14.38 -0.55
CA GLN A 54 -15.33 -14.55 -1.23
C GLN A 54 -15.51 -15.09 -2.65
N TYR A 55 -16.47 -15.99 -2.88
CA TYR A 55 -16.79 -16.45 -4.24
C TYR A 55 -17.38 -15.35 -5.12
N LYS A 56 -18.22 -14.46 -4.57
CA LYS A 56 -18.69 -13.28 -5.31
C LYS A 56 -17.56 -12.33 -5.68
N TRP A 57 -16.59 -12.16 -4.77
CA TRP A 57 -15.38 -11.43 -5.12
C TRP A 57 -14.53 -12.15 -6.17
N LEU A 58 -14.42 -13.47 -6.14
CA LEU A 58 -13.71 -14.24 -7.17
C LEU A 58 -14.37 -14.08 -8.55
N GLU A 59 -15.71 -14.11 -8.63
CA GLU A 59 -16.44 -13.84 -9.88
C GLU A 59 -16.06 -12.46 -10.46
N PHE A 60 -16.02 -11.43 -9.61
CA PHE A 60 -15.59 -10.09 -10.00
C PHE A 60 -14.11 -10.05 -10.40
N SER A 61 -13.23 -10.62 -9.58
CA SER A 61 -11.78 -10.64 -9.78
C SER A 61 -11.36 -11.38 -11.05
N ARG A 62 -12.12 -12.42 -11.43
CA ARG A 62 -11.91 -13.13 -12.69
C ARG A 62 -12.03 -12.22 -13.90
N VAL A 63 -12.96 -11.26 -13.87
CA VAL A 63 -13.17 -10.30 -14.97
C VAL A 63 -12.09 -9.22 -14.97
N ILE A 64 -11.77 -8.67 -13.79
CA ILE A 64 -10.86 -7.50 -13.71
C ILE A 64 -9.37 -7.86 -13.69
N GLN A 65 -9.03 -9.04 -13.18
CA GLN A 65 -7.65 -9.47 -12.91
C GLN A 65 -7.32 -10.86 -13.46
N GLY A 66 -8.29 -11.59 -14.03
CA GLY A 66 -8.08 -12.95 -14.51
C GLY A 66 -7.90 -13.99 -13.40
N THR A 67 -8.23 -13.67 -12.15
CA THR A 67 -8.06 -14.58 -11.02
C THR A 67 -8.91 -15.85 -11.18
N THR A 68 -8.28 -17.02 -11.11
CA THR A 68 -8.94 -18.31 -11.34
C THR A 68 -9.45 -18.96 -10.05
N SER A 69 -8.74 -18.78 -8.93
CA SER A 69 -9.02 -19.43 -7.65
C SER A 69 -8.82 -18.49 -6.45
N LEU A 70 -9.38 -18.87 -5.30
CA LEU A 70 -9.11 -18.21 -4.03
C LEU A 70 -7.77 -18.69 -3.46
N LEU A 71 -7.03 -17.79 -2.81
CA LEU A 71 -5.84 -18.17 -2.05
C LEU A 71 -6.17 -19.25 -0.99
N PRO A 72 -5.26 -20.21 -0.76
CA PRO A 72 -5.35 -21.13 0.37
C PRO A 72 -5.50 -20.40 1.70
N GLN A 73 -6.15 -21.03 2.67
CA GLN A 73 -6.44 -20.39 3.96
C GLN A 73 -5.16 -20.02 4.73
N TRP A 74 -4.15 -20.89 4.72
CA TRP A 74 -2.89 -20.63 5.41
C TRP A 74 -2.20 -19.37 4.84
N ASP A 75 -2.23 -19.21 3.52
CA ASP A 75 -1.59 -18.11 2.81
C ASP A 75 -2.29 -16.78 3.13
N LYS A 76 -3.64 -16.78 3.17
CA LYS A 76 -4.42 -15.63 3.66
C LYS A 76 -4.04 -15.23 5.08
N CYS A 77 -3.85 -16.21 5.97
CA CYS A 77 -3.47 -15.93 7.36
C CYS A 77 -2.06 -15.35 7.46
N VAL A 78 -1.11 -15.87 6.70
CA VAL A 78 0.26 -15.33 6.65
C VAL A 78 0.25 -13.88 6.16
N ASN A 79 -0.40 -13.60 5.02
CA ASN A 79 -0.51 -12.25 4.48
C ASN A 79 -1.18 -11.26 5.47
N PHE A 80 -2.19 -11.72 6.21
CA PHE A 80 -2.83 -10.90 7.23
C PHE A 80 -1.88 -10.53 8.38
N VAL A 81 -1.12 -11.51 8.89
CA VAL A 81 -0.15 -11.29 9.97
C VAL A 81 1.02 -10.44 9.47
N GLU A 82 1.49 -10.65 8.24
CA GLU A 82 2.53 -9.83 7.61
C GLU A 82 2.12 -8.35 7.53
N GLY A 83 0.89 -8.07 7.09
CA GLY A 83 0.38 -6.70 7.00
C GLY A 83 0.15 -6.04 8.37
N ALA A 84 -0.20 -6.82 9.40
CA ALA A 84 -0.49 -6.29 10.74
C ALA A 84 0.75 -6.19 11.63
N LEU A 85 1.69 -7.13 11.51
CA LEU A 85 2.86 -7.31 12.38
C LEU A 85 4.14 -7.57 11.55
N PRO A 86 4.50 -6.67 10.62
CA PRO A 86 5.58 -6.91 9.66
C PRO A 86 6.95 -7.15 10.34
N TYR A 87 7.25 -6.42 11.42
CA TYR A 87 8.52 -6.56 12.13
C TYR A 87 8.64 -7.87 12.91
N VAL A 88 7.53 -8.38 13.45
CA VAL A 88 7.52 -9.65 14.20
C VAL A 88 7.78 -10.80 13.23
N LEU A 89 7.03 -10.84 12.11
CA LEU A 89 7.22 -11.85 11.09
C LEU A 89 8.61 -11.73 10.44
N GLY A 90 9.09 -10.51 10.18
CA GLY A 90 10.43 -10.25 9.67
C GLY A 90 11.53 -10.77 10.60
N ARG A 91 11.40 -10.56 11.92
CA ARG A 91 12.36 -11.10 12.89
C ARG A 91 12.38 -12.63 12.87
N MET A 92 11.21 -13.26 12.90
CA MET A 92 11.10 -14.73 12.82
C MET A 92 11.73 -15.28 11.53
N PHE A 93 11.54 -14.60 10.41
CA PHE A 93 12.15 -14.98 9.14
C PHE A 93 13.68 -14.87 9.18
N VAL A 94 14.20 -13.75 9.70
CA VAL A 94 15.65 -13.52 9.84
C VAL A 94 16.30 -14.59 10.73
N ASP A 95 15.69 -14.92 11.86
CA ASP A 95 16.23 -15.90 12.81
C ASP A 95 16.39 -17.31 12.20
N VAL A 96 15.61 -17.66 11.16
CA VAL A 96 15.64 -18.98 10.53
C VAL A 96 16.37 -19.00 9.20
N HIS A 97 16.26 -17.92 8.41
CA HIS A 97 16.63 -17.93 7.00
C HIS A 97 17.74 -16.95 6.62
N PHE A 98 18.07 -15.97 7.48
CA PHE A 98 19.07 -14.97 7.16
C PHE A 98 20.46 -15.35 7.68
N GLN A 99 21.47 -15.22 6.83
CA GLN A 99 22.87 -15.45 7.19
C GLN A 99 23.59 -14.11 7.29
N GLU A 100 24.39 -13.93 8.34
CA GLU A 100 25.03 -12.65 8.66
C GLU A 100 26.03 -12.19 7.58
N ASP A 101 26.70 -13.13 6.90
CA ASP A 101 27.62 -12.86 5.78
C ASP A 101 26.92 -12.11 4.63
N LYS A 102 25.62 -12.38 4.41
CA LYS A 102 24.82 -11.69 3.40
C LYS A 102 24.63 -10.20 3.73
N ARG A 103 24.66 -9.83 5.02
CA ARG A 103 24.56 -8.43 5.43
C ARG A 103 25.80 -7.65 5.01
N GLU A 104 26.98 -8.21 5.26
CA GLU A 104 28.26 -7.58 4.92
C GLU A 104 28.41 -7.41 3.41
N MET A 105 28.15 -8.48 2.65
CA MET A 105 28.17 -8.43 1.18
C MET A 105 27.21 -7.36 0.63
N MET A 106 25.99 -7.27 1.17
CA MET A 106 25.01 -6.28 0.70
C MET A 106 25.40 -4.85 1.10
N ALA A 107 26.08 -4.67 2.23
CA ALA A 107 26.60 -3.37 2.66
C ALA A 107 27.70 -2.87 1.72
N GLU A 108 28.66 -3.74 1.37
CA GLU A 108 29.71 -3.44 0.40
C GLU A 108 29.13 -3.10 -0.98
N LEU A 109 28.16 -3.89 -1.47
CA LEU A 109 27.48 -3.62 -2.73
C LEU A 109 26.76 -2.27 -2.71
N THR A 110 26.08 -1.93 -1.61
CA THR A 110 25.37 -0.66 -1.47
C THR A 110 26.35 0.52 -1.49
N GLU A 111 27.50 0.38 -0.84
CA GLU A 111 28.54 1.40 -0.88
C GLU A 111 29.15 1.55 -2.27
N GLY A 112 29.39 0.42 -2.96
CA GLY A 112 29.86 0.43 -4.35
C GLY A 112 28.88 1.12 -5.30
N ILE A 113 27.58 0.86 -5.16
CA ILE A 113 26.53 1.54 -5.95
C ILE A 113 26.51 3.04 -5.64
N ARG A 114 26.61 3.42 -4.36
CA ARG A 114 26.65 4.84 -3.97
C ARG A 114 27.87 5.54 -4.56
N TRP A 115 29.04 4.92 -4.46
CA TRP A 115 30.27 5.46 -5.00
C TRP A 115 30.19 5.63 -6.52
N ALA A 116 29.74 4.60 -7.24
CA ALA A 116 29.60 4.67 -8.69
C ALA A 116 28.60 5.75 -9.13
N PHE A 117 27.51 5.93 -8.36
CA PHE A 117 26.55 7.00 -8.62
C PHE A 117 27.15 8.39 -8.44
N ILE A 118 27.94 8.61 -7.38
CA ILE A 118 28.66 9.87 -7.15
C ILE A 118 29.70 10.10 -8.25
N ASP A 119 30.48 9.07 -8.60
CA ASP A 119 31.50 9.14 -9.65
C ASP A 119 30.90 9.56 -11.00
N MET A 120 29.76 8.95 -11.37
CA MET A 120 29.00 9.31 -12.56
C MET A 120 28.49 10.76 -12.48
N LEU A 121 27.96 11.19 -11.33
CA LEU A 121 27.48 12.57 -11.13
C LEU A 121 28.60 13.61 -11.22
N GLU A 122 29.81 13.28 -10.80
CA GLU A 122 30.94 14.22 -10.81
C GLU A 122 31.65 14.26 -12.17
N LYS A 123 31.71 13.12 -12.88
CA LYS A 123 32.58 12.98 -14.07
C LYS A 123 31.86 12.93 -15.40
N GLU A 124 30.64 12.41 -15.43
CA GLU A 124 29.91 12.15 -16.68
C GLU A 124 28.66 13.03 -16.85
N ASN A 125 28.27 13.73 -15.78
CA ASN A 125 27.06 14.53 -15.74
C ASN A 125 27.28 15.94 -16.32
N ASP A 126 27.09 16.06 -17.62
CA ASP A 126 27.27 17.30 -18.39
C ASP A 126 26.04 18.23 -18.37
N TRP A 127 24.90 17.76 -17.87
CA TRP A 127 23.62 18.47 -17.95
C TRP A 127 23.17 19.13 -16.63
N MET A 128 23.73 18.73 -15.48
CA MET A 128 23.48 19.40 -14.20
C MET A 128 24.54 20.47 -13.95
N ASP A 129 24.12 21.56 -13.32
CA ASP A 129 25.04 22.57 -12.82
C ASP A 129 25.82 22.08 -11.58
N ALA A 130 26.92 22.80 -11.28
CA ALA A 130 27.79 22.55 -10.14
C ALA A 130 27.25 23.15 -8.83
#